data_AF-L5NWG0-F1
#
_entry.id   AF-L5NWG0-F1
#
_cell.length_a   1.000
_cell.length_b   1.000
_cell.length_c   1.000
_cell.angle_alpha   90.00
_cell.angle_beta   90.00
_cell.angle_gamma   90.00
#
_symmetry.space_group_name_H-M   'P 1'
#
loop_
_entity.id
_entity.type
_entity.pdbx_description
1 polymer ?
#
loop_
_entity_poly.entity_id
_entity_poly.type
_entity_poly.pdbx_seq_one_letter_code
_entity_poly.pdbx_strand_id
1 'polypeptide(L)' 'MRQFIVIGHDAPTTPDFSLDDIAGGAGRLDVLCRCVNSAFFLSHDIREDVRVHLVLGNEYT' A
#
# COMPACT_ATOMS: atom_id res chain seq x y z
N MET A 1 11.29 -15.57 -5.85
CA MET A 1 11.02 -14.37 -5.04
C MET A 1 10.62 -13.22 -5.93
N ARG A 2 9.44 -12.64 -5.70
CA ARG A 2 8.95 -11.45 -6.43
C ARG A 2 8.87 -10.27 -5.48
N GLN A 3 9.41 -9.12 -5.86
CA GLN A 3 9.39 -7.92 -5.04
C GLN A 3 8.77 -6.75 -5.80
N PHE A 4 7.93 -5.98 -5.10
CA PHE A 4 7.30 -4.78 -5.62
C PHE A 4 7.62 -3.60 -4.72
N ILE A 5 7.98 -2.47 -5.32
CA ILE A 5 8.14 -1.19 -4.64
C ILE A 5 7.06 -0.26 -5.17
N VAL A 6 6.23 0.26 -4.29
CA VAL A 6 5.15 1.19 -4.62
C VAL A 6 5.38 2.47 -3.83
N ILE A 7 5.49 3.58 -4.55
CA ILE A 7 5.76 4.89 -3.98
C ILE A 7 4.43 5.62 -3.81
N GLY A 8 4.04 5.87 -2.56
CA GLY A 8 2.87 6.66 -2.19
C GLY A 8 3.31 8.07 -1.82
N HIS A 9 3.20 9.00 -2.78
CA HIS A 9 3.68 10.38 -2.59
C HIS A 9 2.88 11.16 -1.53
N ASP A 10 1.56 10.97 -1.50
CA ASP A 10 0.64 11.78 -0.70
C ASP A 10 0.05 11.02 0.50
N ALA A 11 0.34 9.72 0.63
CA ALA A 11 -0.21 8.90 1.68
C ALA A 11 0.35 9.30 3.06
N PRO A 12 -0.50 9.43 4.10
CA PRO A 12 -0.08 9.89 5.40
C PRO A 12 0.86 8.89 6.10
N THR A 13 1.82 9.41 6.84
CA THR A 13 2.71 8.63 7.73
C THR A 13 2.28 8.65 9.20
N THR A 14 1.19 9.38 9.49
CA THR A 14 0.52 9.43 10.79
C THR A 14 -0.87 8.78 10.71
N PRO A 15 -1.45 8.34 11.83
CA PRO A 15 -2.77 7.71 11.83
C PRO A 15 -3.95 8.70 11.69
N ASP A 16 -3.68 10.01 11.55
CA ASP A 16 -4.70 11.07 11.53
C ASP A 16 -5.34 11.21 10.14
N PHE A 17 -6.10 10.21 9.70
CA PHE A 17 -6.87 10.25 8.46
C PHE A 17 -8.24 9.58 8.62
N SER A 18 -9.21 9.99 7.80
CA SER A 18 -10.55 9.39 7.79
C SER A 18 -10.57 8.09 6.99
N LEU A 19 -11.12 7.03 7.57
CA LEU A 19 -11.40 5.78 6.82
C LEU A 19 -12.53 5.95 5.80
N ASP A 20 -13.41 6.92 6.00
CA ASP A 20 -14.50 7.22 5.06
C ASP A 20 -14.00 7.96 3.81
N ASP A 21 -12.76 8.48 3.83
CA ASP A 21 -12.14 9.24 2.72
C ASP A 21 -10.72 8.74 2.37
N ILE A 22 -10.56 7.41 2.31
CA ILE A 22 -9.27 6.78 1.98
C ILE A 22 -8.77 7.06 0.56
N ALA A 23 -9.68 7.41 -0.36
CA ALA A 23 -9.38 7.66 -1.76
C ALA A 23 -9.12 9.14 -2.07
N GLY A 24 -9.59 10.05 -1.23
CA GLY A 24 -9.32 11.49 -1.32
C GLY A 24 -8.34 11.91 -0.24
N GLY A 25 -8.87 12.22 0.94
CA GLY A 25 -8.16 12.80 2.09
C GLY A 25 -7.00 11.97 2.64
N ALA A 26 -6.96 10.65 2.42
CA ALA A 26 -5.82 9.81 2.82
C ALA A 26 -4.77 9.59 1.71
N GLY A 27 -4.68 10.47 0.72
CA GLY A 27 -3.56 10.48 -0.22
C GLY A 27 -3.46 9.21 -1.07
N ARG A 28 -4.60 8.74 -1.59
CA ARG A 28 -4.71 7.52 -2.40
C ARG A 28 -4.31 6.22 -1.68
N LEU A 29 -4.47 6.17 -0.36
CA LEU A 29 -4.27 4.94 0.41
C LEU A 29 -5.11 3.77 -0.13
N ASP A 30 -6.28 4.05 -0.71
CA ASP A 30 -7.11 3.08 -1.44
C ASP A 30 -6.36 2.31 -2.55
N VAL A 31 -5.44 2.97 -3.25
CA VAL A 31 -4.62 2.35 -4.30
C VAL A 31 -3.55 1.46 -3.69
N LEU A 32 -2.87 1.94 -2.64
CA LEU A 32 -1.83 1.20 -1.96
C LEU A 32 -2.36 -0.10 -1.35
N CYS A 33 -3.54 -0.05 -0.72
CA CYS A 33 -4.26 -1.23 -0.24
C CYS A 33 -4.56 -2.23 -1.37
N ARG A 34 -4.97 -1.74 -2.55
CA ARG A 34 -5.21 -2.59 -3.73
C ARG A 34 -3.93 -3.19 -4.30
N CYS A 35 -2.80 -2.49 -4.24
CA CYS A 35 -1.49 -3.03 -4.59
C CYS A 35 -1.10 -4.20 -3.67
N VAL A 36 -1.25 -4.03 -2.35
CA VAL A 36 -1.02 -5.11 -1.37
C VAL A 36 -1.95 -6.29 -1.67
N ASN A 37 -3.24 -6.01 -1.90
CA ASN A 37 -4.21 -7.08 -2.19
C ASN A 37 -3.80 -7.88 -3.43
N SER A 38 -3.56 -7.18 -4.54
CA SER A 38 -3.23 -7.80 -5.84
C SER A 38 -1.90 -8.55 -5.83
N ALA A 39 -0.94 -8.12 -5.00
CA ALA A 39 0.36 -8.76 -4.90
C ALA A 39 0.29 -10.11 -4.16
N PHE A 40 -0.56 -10.23 -3.14
CA PHE A 40 -0.55 -11.38 -2.24
C PHE A 40 -1.68 -12.37 -2.47
N PHE A 41 -2.93 -11.92 -2.62
CA PHE A 41 -4.07 -12.82 -2.53
C PHE A 41 -4.32 -13.60 -3.82
N LEU A 42 -4.58 -14.89 -3.65
CA LEU A 42 -5.16 -15.79 -4.63
C LEU A 42 -6.58 -16.16 -4.17
N SER A 43 -7.36 -16.84 -5.01
CA SER A 43 -8.75 -17.18 -4.67
C SER A 43 -8.89 -18.02 -3.39
N HIS A 44 -7.91 -18.88 -3.09
CA HIS A 44 -7.93 -19.81 -1.94
C HIS A 44 -6.57 -19.94 -1.25
N ASP A 45 -5.66 -18.99 -1.48
CA ASP A 45 -4.28 -19.06 -0.99
C ASP A 45 -3.63 -17.67 -0.98
N ILE A 46 -2.39 -17.58 -0.50
CA ILE A 46 -1.54 -16.40 -0.54
C ILE A 46 -0.20 -16.74 -1.19
N ARG A 47 0.36 -15.80 -1.97
CA ARG A 47 1.70 -15.98 -2.54
C ARG A 47 2.76 -15.84 -1.43
N GLU A 48 3.34 -16.95 -1.00
CA GLU A 48 4.33 -16.97 0.09
C GLU A 48 5.68 -16.32 -0.26
N ASP A 49 6.09 -16.38 -1.54
CA ASP A 49 7.39 -15.87 -2.01
C ASP A 49 7.27 -14.48 -2.68
N VAL A 50 6.53 -13.57 -2.02
CA VAL A 50 6.28 -12.18 -2.44
C VAL A 50 6.64 -11.20 -1.31
N ARG A 51 7.21 -10.05 -1.69
CA ARG A 51 7.41 -8.90 -0.80
C ARG A 51 6.89 -7.62 -1.45
N VAL A 52 6.18 -6.81 -0.68
CA VAL A 52 5.74 -5.47 -1.08
C VAL A 52 6.36 -4.44 -0.15
N HIS A 53 6.99 -3.43 -0.73
CA HIS A 53 7.50 -2.26 -0.04
C HIS A 53 6.61 -1.06 -0.40
N LEU A 54 5.90 -0.52 0.58
CA LEU A 54 5.20 0.76 0.43
C LEU A 54 6.14 1.86 0.96
N VAL A 55 6.58 2.75 0.08
CA VAL A 55 7.44 3.88 0.44
C VAL A 55 6.55 5.11 0.52
N LEU A 56 6.35 5.62 1.74
CA LEU A 56 5.49 6.76 2.02
C LEU A 56 6.34 7.98 2.40
N GLY A 57 5.84 9.19 2.10
CA GLY A 57 6.49 10.42 2.54
C GLY A 57 7.75 10.82 1.77
N ASN A 58 8.06 10.15 0.65
CA ASN A 58 9.23 10.44 -0.21
C ASN A 58 10.59 10.44 0.51
N GLU A 59 10.68 9.83 1.68
CA GLU A 59 11.90 9.73 2.48
C GLU A 59 12.37 8.27 2.56
N TYR A 60 13.68 8.06 2.43
CA TYR A 60 14.32 6.76 2.64
C TYR A 60 15.35 6.93 3.76
N THR A 61 15.10 6.26 4.88
CA THR A 61 16.06 6.10 6.00
C THR A 61 16.52 4.66 6.06
#